data_AF-A0A8H6RBV7-F1
#
_entry.id   AF-A0A8H6RBV7-F1
#
_cell.length_a   1.000
_cell.length_b   1.000
_cell.length_c   1.000
_cell.angle_alpha   90.00
_cell.angle_beta   90.00
_cell.angle_gamma   90.00
#
_symmetry.space_group_name_H-M   'P 1'
#
loop_
_entity.id
_entity.type
_entity.pdbx_description
1 polymer ?
#
loop_
_entity_poly.entity_id
_entity_poly.type
_entity_poly.pdbx_seq_one_letter_code
_entity_poly.pdbx_strand_id
1 'polypeptide(L)'
;MAKHKKRKLQGNLHKPSKSASKPDSLKSSSKPKVARAAHKSQPTIPFQPEDRILLVGEGDFSFAKSIVEEHGCCDITATSYDSKEVLYQKYDPQAKEHVSYLEEEGQTVLCGVDATKLEKNKNLTKSGELFDVILFNFPHVGGKSTDVNRQVRFNQELLVNFFKAAINLLAASGTIVVTLFEAEPYTLWNIRDLARHSGLEVQRSFKFLADAYPGYSHARTLGNIEGGGGWKGEDREARSYVFQKKGEKGAIKTGHVNAKRKRQEMDSDNEDDR
;
A
#
# COMPACT_ATOMS: atom_id res chain seq x y z
N MET A 1 19.19 55.31 17.74
CA MET A 1 20.04 55.50 18.94
C MET A 1 19.31 56.41 19.91
N ALA A 2 18.85 55.89 21.04
CA ALA A 2 18.47 56.68 22.22
C ALA A 2 18.58 55.73 23.43
N LYS A 3 19.42 56.10 24.39
CA LYS A 3 19.78 55.32 25.58
C LYS A 3 18.72 55.55 26.67
N HIS A 4 18.27 54.50 27.35
CA HIS A 4 17.83 54.66 28.75
C HIS A 4 18.31 53.52 29.67
N LYS A 5 18.68 53.98 30.85
CA LYS A 5 19.49 53.41 31.94
C LYS A 5 18.95 52.15 32.63
N LYS A 6 19.93 51.37 33.10
CA LYS A 6 19.94 50.29 34.11
C LYS A 6 19.13 50.58 35.39
N ARG A 7 18.55 49.52 35.99
CA ARG A 7 18.49 49.31 37.45
C ARG A 7 19.13 47.97 37.80
N LYS A 8 20.15 48.02 38.66
CA LYS A 8 20.70 46.89 39.43
C LYS A 8 19.96 46.82 40.77
N LEU A 9 19.78 45.62 41.32
CA LEU A 9 19.77 45.38 42.77
C LEU A 9 20.45 44.02 43.03
N GLN A 10 21.41 44.07 43.96
CA GLN A 10 22.10 42.97 44.65
C GLN A 10 21.05 42.11 45.41
N GLY A 11 21.19 40.83 45.72
CA GLY A 11 22.34 40.01 46.08
C GLY A 11 22.07 39.40 47.46
N ASN A 12 22.01 38.07 47.59
CA ASN A 12 22.53 37.33 48.76
C ASN A 12 22.42 35.81 48.59
N LEU A 13 23.57 35.15 48.67
CA LEU A 13 23.75 33.72 48.95
C LEU A 13 23.84 33.53 50.47
N HIS A 14 23.27 32.46 51.02
CA HIS A 14 23.83 31.71 52.17
C HIS A 14 23.31 30.25 52.18
N LYS A 15 24.18 29.37 52.70
CA LYS A 15 24.25 27.90 52.56
C LYS A 15 23.59 27.16 53.78
N PRO A 16 23.64 25.80 53.88
CA PRO A 16 22.55 24.96 54.40
C PRO A 16 22.70 24.51 55.86
N SER A 17 21.63 23.95 56.44
CA SER A 17 21.69 23.11 57.65
C SER A 17 20.77 21.89 57.57
N LYS A 18 21.19 20.81 58.23
CA LYS A 18 20.65 19.44 58.18
C LYS A 18 19.63 19.15 59.31
N SER A 19 18.78 18.15 59.01
CA SER A 19 18.24 17.06 59.84
C SER A 19 17.18 17.32 60.93
N ALA A 20 16.01 16.71 60.72
CA ALA A 20 15.29 15.88 61.70
C ALA A 20 14.40 14.85 60.96
N SER A 21 14.19 13.69 61.56
CA SER A 21 13.80 12.43 60.92
C SER A 21 12.50 11.80 61.46
N LYS A 22 11.90 10.91 60.63
CA LYS A 22 10.99 9.76 60.88
C LYS A 22 9.45 9.98 60.86
N PRO A 23 8.62 8.93 60.60
CA PRO A 23 8.82 7.73 59.74
C PRO A 23 7.59 7.33 58.85
N ASP A 24 7.87 6.40 57.93
CA ASP A 24 7.05 5.35 57.28
C ASP A 24 5.55 5.53 56.93
N SER A 25 5.23 5.36 55.63
CA SER A 25 4.38 4.24 55.19
C SER A 25 4.23 4.12 53.65
N LEU A 26 4.39 2.86 53.21
CA LEU A 26 3.79 2.19 52.04
C LEU A 26 4.36 2.47 50.63
N LYS A 27 5.28 1.55 50.26
CA LYS A 27 5.71 1.23 48.89
C LYS A 27 4.53 0.64 48.09
N SER A 28 4.14 1.30 47.00
CA SER A 28 3.41 0.63 45.91
C SER A 28 4.41 -0.01 44.94
N SER A 29 4.44 -1.34 44.92
CA SER A 29 5.23 -2.14 43.99
C SER A 29 4.83 -1.86 42.53
N SER A 30 5.74 -1.27 41.75
CA SER A 30 5.60 -1.17 40.30
C SER A 30 5.72 -2.55 39.66
N LYS A 31 4.61 -3.11 39.17
CA LYS A 31 4.63 -4.31 38.33
C LYS A 31 5.39 -4.00 37.03
N PRO A 32 6.28 -4.89 36.55
CA PRO A 32 6.94 -4.69 35.27
C PRO A 32 5.90 -4.71 34.16
N LYS A 33 5.91 -3.67 33.31
CA LYS A 33 5.13 -3.65 32.06
C LYS A 33 5.68 -4.76 31.18
N VAL A 34 4.92 -5.85 31.06
CA VAL A 34 5.14 -6.87 30.03
C VAL A 34 5.04 -6.15 28.69
N ALA A 35 6.18 -5.97 28.01
CA ALA A 35 6.22 -5.50 26.64
C ALA A 35 5.41 -6.51 25.82
N ARG A 36 4.21 -6.09 25.40
CA ARG A 36 3.37 -6.88 24.51
C ARG A 36 4.15 -6.98 23.20
N ALA A 37 4.75 -8.14 22.93
CA ALA A 37 5.38 -8.41 21.65
C ALA A 37 4.36 -8.03 20.57
N ALA A 38 4.73 -7.09 19.70
CA ALA A 38 3.87 -6.71 18.60
C ALA A 38 3.67 -7.95 17.74
N HIS A 39 2.48 -8.55 17.79
CA HIS A 39 2.08 -9.53 16.80
C HIS A 39 2.19 -8.83 15.45
N LYS A 40 3.22 -9.17 14.66
CA LYS A 40 3.26 -8.78 13.25
C LYS A 40 2.00 -9.38 12.61
N SER A 41 1.03 -8.52 12.32
CA SER A 41 -0.19 -8.93 11.62
C SER A 41 0.22 -9.53 10.28
N GLN A 42 -0.31 -10.70 9.94
CA GLN A 42 -0.11 -11.30 8.63
C GLN A 42 -0.51 -10.29 7.53
N PRO A 43 0.27 -10.15 6.44
CA PRO A 43 -0.08 -9.27 5.36
C PRO A 43 -1.40 -9.68 4.72
N THR A 44 -2.18 -8.69 4.26
CA THR A 44 -3.39 -8.95 3.49
C THR A 44 -3.05 -8.85 2.01
N ILE A 45 -3.24 -9.94 1.27
CA ILE A 45 -3.10 -9.97 -0.19
C ILE A 45 -4.50 -9.81 -0.81
N PRO A 46 -4.73 -8.79 -1.68
CA PRO A 46 -6.08 -8.47 -2.17
C PRO A 46 -6.50 -9.23 -3.43
N PHE A 47 -5.75 -10.24 -3.84
CA PHE A 47 -5.99 -11.07 -5.02
C PHE A 47 -5.64 -12.53 -4.72
N GLN A 48 -6.02 -13.43 -5.62
CA GLN A 48 -5.66 -14.84 -5.65
C GLN A 48 -4.80 -15.14 -6.89
N PRO A 49 -4.06 -16.26 -6.92
CA PRO A 49 -3.21 -16.63 -8.07
C PRO A 49 -3.99 -16.72 -9.39
N GLU A 50 -5.25 -17.14 -9.34
CA GLU A 50 -6.11 -17.34 -10.50
C GLU A 50 -6.96 -16.12 -10.89
N ASP A 51 -6.86 -15.02 -10.13
CA ASP A 51 -7.58 -13.79 -10.49
C ASP A 51 -6.97 -13.17 -11.76
N ARG A 52 -7.82 -12.68 -12.66
CA ARG A 52 -7.37 -11.87 -13.80
C ARG A 52 -7.10 -10.44 -13.35
N ILE A 53 -5.83 -10.03 -13.39
CA ILE A 53 -5.35 -8.83 -12.70
C ILE A 53 -4.82 -7.78 -13.69
N LEU A 54 -5.31 -6.55 -13.55
CA LEU A 54 -4.75 -5.37 -14.23
C LEU A 54 -3.94 -4.53 -13.25
N LEU A 55 -2.64 -4.37 -13.50
CA LEU A 55 -1.79 -3.43 -12.77
C LEU A 55 -1.66 -2.13 -13.56
N VAL A 56 -2.00 -1.01 -12.93
CA VAL A 56 -2.07 0.30 -13.56
C VAL A 56 -0.99 1.21 -13.02
N GLY A 57 -0.25 1.84 -13.95
CA GLY A 57 0.76 2.83 -13.60
C GLY A 57 1.98 2.26 -12.89
N GLU A 58 2.38 1.04 -13.25
CA GLU A 58 3.64 0.46 -12.81
C GLU A 58 4.80 1.41 -13.17
N GLY A 59 5.72 1.59 -12.22
CA GLY A 59 6.97 2.28 -12.44
C GLY A 59 7.95 1.34 -13.12
N ASP A 60 8.83 0.73 -12.32
CA ASP A 60 9.84 -0.20 -12.82
C ASP A 60 9.36 -1.66 -12.94
N PHE A 61 8.07 -1.93 -12.76
CA PHE A 61 7.45 -3.27 -12.80
C PHE A 61 7.91 -4.25 -11.70
N SER A 62 8.63 -3.79 -10.68
CA SER A 62 9.07 -4.65 -9.57
C SER A 62 7.91 -5.29 -8.79
N PHE A 63 6.78 -4.57 -8.65
CA PHE A 63 5.58 -5.10 -8.02
C PHE A 63 4.96 -6.22 -8.85
N ALA A 64 4.77 -5.99 -10.15
CA ALA A 64 4.30 -7.00 -11.09
C ALA A 64 5.17 -8.27 -11.07
N LYS A 65 6.50 -8.12 -11.12
CA LYS A 65 7.43 -9.25 -11.01
C LYS A 65 7.22 -10.03 -9.72
N SER A 66 7.17 -9.34 -8.58
CA SER A 66 7.02 -9.97 -7.27
C SER A 66 5.73 -10.79 -7.15
N ILE A 67 4.60 -10.30 -7.67
CA ILE A 67 3.32 -11.04 -7.56
C ILE A 67 3.28 -12.28 -8.46
N VAL A 68 3.97 -12.27 -9.59
CA VAL A 68 4.10 -13.45 -10.45
C VAL A 68 4.99 -14.49 -9.78
N GLU A 69 6.16 -14.06 -9.31
CA GLU A 69 7.19 -14.93 -8.74
C GLU A 69 6.79 -15.53 -7.38
N GLU A 70 6.27 -14.71 -6.47
CA GLU A 70 6.08 -15.08 -5.05
C GLU A 70 4.63 -15.41 -4.70
N HIS A 71 3.67 -14.87 -5.46
CA HIS A 71 2.24 -15.11 -5.23
C HIS A 71 1.62 -16.02 -6.30
N GLY A 72 2.37 -16.43 -7.33
CA GLY A 72 1.96 -17.39 -8.35
C GLY A 72 0.86 -16.88 -9.28
N CYS A 73 0.67 -15.55 -9.37
CA CYS A 73 -0.33 -14.97 -10.25
C CYS A 73 0.04 -15.20 -11.72
N CYS A 74 -0.91 -15.71 -12.51
CA CYS A 74 -0.63 -16.19 -13.86
C CYS A 74 -1.40 -15.48 -14.99
N ASP A 75 -2.37 -14.61 -14.67
CA ASP A 75 -3.11 -13.79 -15.64
C ASP A 75 -2.97 -12.29 -15.29
N ILE A 76 -1.76 -11.78 -15.47
CA ILE A 76 -1.40 -10.38 -15.23
C ILE A 76 -1.33 -9.61 -16.55
N THR A 77 -2.02 -8.48 -16.58
CA THR A 77 -1.73 -7.37 -17.50
C THR A 77 -1.12 -6.22 -16.71
N ALA A 78 0.18 -5.98 -16.85
CA ALA A 78 0.88 -4.89 -16.20
C ALA A 78 1.06 -3.70 -17.14
N THR A 79 0.76 -2.49 -16.68
CA THR A 79 0.75 -1.30 -17.53
C THR A 79 1.52 -0.13 -16.94
N SER A 80 2.21 0.63 -17.78
CA SER A 80 2.89 1.88 -17.41
C SER A 80 2.41 3.04 -18.26
N TYR A 81 2.50 4.26 -17.73
CA TYR A 81 2.13 5.49 -18.45
C TYR A 81 3.20 5.91 -19.46
N ASP A 82 4.48 5.74 -19.10
CA ASP A 82 5.61 6.09 -19.96
C ASP A 82 5.63 5.21 -21.22
N SER A 83 6.16 5.72 -22.33
CA SER A 83 6.48 4.86 -23.48
C SER A 83 7.58 3.87 -23.11
N LYS A 84 7.76 2.79 -23.89
CA LYS A 84 8.79 1.77 -23.62
C LYS A 84 10.19 2.38 -23.55
N GLU A 85 10.48 3.36 -24.40
CA GLU A 85 11.76 4.07 -24.44
C GLU A 85 11.96 4.92 -23.18
N VAL A 86 10.95 5.70 -22.78
CA VAL A 86 11.03 6.56 -21.59
C VAL A 86 11.12 5.71 -20.31
N LEU A 87 10.35 4.61 -20.24
CA LEU A 87 10.40 3.65 -19.16
C LEU A 87 11.83 3.14 -18.95
N TYR A 88 12.46 2.61 -20.00
CA TYR A 88 13.80 2.05 -19.89
C TYR A 88 14.86 3.11 -19.61
N GLN A 89 14.68 4.36 -20.03
CA GLN A 89 15.58 5.43 -19.64
C GLN A 89 15.43 5.82 -18.16
N LYS A 90 14.20 5.91 -17.66
CA LYS A 90 13.93 6.33 -16.28
C LYS A 90 14.34 5.30 -15.24
N TYR A 91 14.16 4.03 -15.55
CA TYR A 91 14.31 2.93 -14.59
C TYR A 91 15.37 1.94 -15.05
N ASP A 92 16.44 2.44 -15.69
CA ASP A 92 17.60 1.64 -16.08
C ASP A 92 18.42 1.24 -14.84
N PRO A 93 18.87 -0.02 -14.72
CA PRO A 93 18.66 -1.13 -15.68
C PRO A 93 17.41 -1.97 -15.42
N GLN A 94 16.81 -1.87 -14.22
CA GLN A 94 15.94 -2.90 -13.68
C GLN A 94 14.61 -3.07 -14.43
N ALA A 95 14.05 -2.00 -15.01
CA ALA A 95 12.77 -2.12 -15.70
C ALA A 95 12.85 -3.02 -16.95
N LYS A 96 14.00 -3.06 -17.62
CA LYS A 96 14.18 -3.96 -18.77
C LYS A 96 14.16 -5.42 -18.33
N GLU A 97 14.86 -5.73 -17.25
CA GLU A 97 14.92 -7.07 -16.67
C GLU A 97 13.55 -7.53 -16.18
N HIS A 98 12.82 -6.67 -15.45
CA HIS A 98 11.48 -6.99 -14.96
C HIS A 98 10.48 -7.20 -16.10
N VAL A 99 10.51 -6.36 -17.14
CA VAL A 99 9.62 -6.52 -18.30
C VAL A 99 9.94 -7.82 -19.05
N SER A 100 11.23 -8.12 -19.28
CA SER A 100 11.62 -9.39 -19.94
C SER A 100 11.15 -10.60 -19.14
N TYR A 101 11.35 -10.61 -17.82
CA TYR A 101 10.87 -11.68 -16.95
C TYR A 101 9.35 -11.87 -17.07
N LEU A 102 8.57 -10.79 -17.00
CA LEU A 102 7.11 -10.86 -17.10
C LEU A 102 6.66 -11.42 -18.46
N GLU A 103 7.27 -10.97 -19.55
CA GLU A 103 6.96 -11.45 -20.90
C GLU A 103 7.35 -12.94 -21.07
N GLU A 104 8.46 -13.38 -20.48
CA GLU A 104 8.93 -14.77 -20.48
C GLU A 104 8.01 -15.70 -19.66
N GLU A 105 7.47 -15.21 -18.55
CA GLU A 105 6.44 -15.90 -17.74
C GLU A 105 5.04 -15.82 -18.38
N GLY A 106 4.93 -15.35 -19.62
CA GLY A 106 3.69 -15.30 -20.39
C GLY A 106 2.72 -14.19 -19.98
N GLN A 107 3.16 -13.25 -19.16
CA GLN A 107 2.35 -12.12 -18.71
C GLN A 107 2.33 -11.00 -19.75
N THR A 108 1.29 -10.17 -19.73
CA THR A 108 1.16 -9.07 -20.69
C THR A 108 1.70 -7.77 -20.12
N VAL A 109 2.64 -7.12 -20.83
CA VAL A 109 3.15 -5.78 -20.49
C VAL A 109 2.72 -4.76 -21.54
N LEU A 110 2.08 -3.66 -21.11
CA LEU A 110 1.66 -2.56 -21.99
C LEU A 110 2.22 -1.21 -21.52
N CYS A 111 3.03 -0.58 -22.35
CA CYS A 111 3.53 0.78 -22.11
C CYS A 111 2.61 1.83 -22.75
N GLY A 112 2.71 3.09 -22.33
CA GLY A 112 1.94 4.21 -22.90
C GLY A 112 0.44 4.18 -22.55
N VAL A 113 0.07 3.53 -21.44
CA VAL A 113 -1.34 3.37 -21.03
C VAL A 113 -1.76 4.52 -20.11
N ASP A 114 -2.73 5.32 -20.57
CA ASP A 114 -3.35 6.37 -19.77
C ASP A 114 -4.43 5.77 -18.85
N ALA A 115 -4.15 5.77 -17.53
CA ALA A 115 -5.05 5.28 -16.49
C ALA A 115 -6.43 5.98 -16.48
N THR A 116 -6.55 7.16 -17.07
CA THR A 116 -7.81 7.91 -17.18
C THR A 116 -8.65 7.55 -18.41
N LYS A 117 -8.15 6.64 -19.25
CA LYS A 117 -8.76 6.24 -20.53
C LYS A 117 -8.65 4.72 -20.77
N LEU A 118 -8.65 3.92 -19.71
CA LEU A 118 -8.45 2.46 -19.80
C LEU A 118 -9.47 1.80 -20.72
N GLU A 119 -10.74 2.21 -20.65
CA GLU A 119 -11.85 1.71 -21.48
C GLU A 119 -11.70 2.04 -22.97
N LYS A 120 -10.81 2.96 -23.32
CA LYS A 120 -10.50 3.32 -24.72
C LYS A 120 -9.26 2.58 -25.24
N ASN A 121 -8.53 1.89 -24.37
CA ASN A 121 -7.38 1.11 -24.78
C ASN A 121 -7.85 -0.20 -25.43
N LYS A 122 -7.59 -0.34 -26.73
CA LYS A 122 -8.00 -1.53 -27.50
C LYS A 122 -7.35 -2.80 -26.99
N ASN A 123 -6.11 -2.76 -26.50
CA ASN A 123 -5.45 -3.95 -25.97
C ASN A 123 -6.13 -4.47 -24.70
N LEU A 124 -6.68 -3.58 -23.87
CA LEU A 124 -7.43 -3.95 -22.66
C LEU A 124 -8.86 -4.41 -22.95
N THR A 125 -9.46 -3.95 -24.05
CA THR A 125 -10.88 -4.18 -24.36
C THR A 125 -11.13 -5.23 -25.43
N LYS A 126 -10.09 -5.66 -26.17
CA LYS A 126 -10.22 -6.51 -27.36
C LYS A 126 -10.87 -7.86 -27.06
N SER A 127 -10.56 -8.51 -25.93
CA SER A 127 -11.16 -9.82 -25.62
C SER A 127 -12.59 -9.72 -25.09
N GLY A 128 -13.02 -8.52 -24.66
CA GLY A 128 -14.31 -8.33 -23.96
C GLY A 128 -14.34 -8.92 -22.55
N GLU A 129 -13.30 -9.62 -22.13
CA GLU A 129 -13.17 -10.16 -20.79
C GLU A 129 -12.84 -9.05 -19.80
N LEU A 130 -13.39 -9.15 -18.60
CA LEU A 130 -13.22 -8.16 -17.53
C LEU A 130 -12.18 -8.65 -16.52
N PHE A 131 -11.72 -7.76 -15.64
CA PHE A 131 -10.73 -8.05 -14.61
C PHE A 131 -11.40 -8.33 -13.27
N ASP A 132 -10.86 -9.33 -12.55
CA ASP A 132 -11.23 -9.62 -11.16
C ASP A 132 -10.63 -8.59 -10.21
N VAL A 133 -9.40 -8.14 -10.48
CA VAL A 133 -8.74 -7.13 -9.65
C VAL A 133 -8.03 -6.10 -10.53
N ILE A 134 -8.29 -4.82 -10.27
CA ILE A 134 -7.55 -3.70 -10.89
C ILE A 134 -6.79 -2.97 -9.80
N LEU A 135 -5.46 -2.95 -9.85
CA LEU A 135 -4.62 -2.29 -8.85
C LEU A 135 -3.97 -1.03 -9.40
N PHE A 136 -4.00 0.06 -8.62
CA PHE A 136 -3.24 1.28 -8.90
C PHE A 136 -2.48 1.69 -7.64
N ASN A 137 -1.19 1.34 -7.58
CA ASN A 137 -0.35 1.62 -6.43
C ASN A 137 0.26 3.02 -6.54
N PHE A 138 0.03 3.83 -5.51
CA PHE A 138 0.60 5.18 -5.35
C PHE A 138 0.39 6.12 -6.55
N PRO A 139 -0.83 6.22 -7.11
CA PRO A 139 -1.12 7.07 -8.27
C PRO A 139 -0.70 8.52 -8.03
N HIS A 140 0.01 9.10 -8.99
CA HIS A 140 0.43 10.50 -8.93
C HIS A 140 0.60 11.08 -10.34
N VAL A 141 0.18 12.33 -10.56
CA VAL A 141 0.30 12.99 -11.88
C VAL A 141 1.74 13.38 -12.24
N GLY A 142 2.59 13.58 -11.23
CA GLY A 142 4.00 13.99 -11.36
C GLY A 142 4.18 15.41 -11.91
N GLY A 143 5.03 16.23 -11.29
CA GLY A 143 5.61 17.43 -11.92
C GLY A 143 4.67 18.57 -12.38
N LYS A 144 3.34 18.46 -12.23
CA LYS A 144 2.38 19.45 -12.76
C LYS A 144 2.33 20.78 -11.99
N SER A 145 2.66 20.79 -10.71
CA SER A 145 2.74 22.01 -9.91
C SER A 145 3.56 21.79 -8.65
N THR A 146 4.15 22.86 -8.11
CA THR A 146 4.78 22.88 -6.77
C THR A 146 3.80 23.34 -5.68
N ASP A 147 2.65 23.90 -6.08
CA ASP A 147 1.61 24.33 -5.13
C ASP A 147 0.81 23.13 -4.62
N VAL A 148 0.76 22.97 -3.30
CA VAL A 148 0.12 21.82 -2.63
C VAL A 148 -1.34 21.68 -3.03
N ASN A 149 -2.10 22.77 -3.04
CA ASN A 149 -3.53 22.74 -3.33
C ASN A 149 -3.82 22.35 -4.79
N ARG A 150 -3.00 22.84 -5.74
CA ARG A 150 -3.08 22.42 -7.14
C ARG A 150 -2.70 20.95 -7.30
N GLN A 151 -1.65 20.48 -6.64
CA GLN A 151 -1.27 19.07 -6.66
C GLN A 151 -2.38 18.16 -6.11
N VAL A 152 -3.01 18.54 -5.00
CA VAL A 152 -4.17 17.82 -4.45
C VAL A 152 -5.27 17.72 -5.50
N ARG A 153 -5.66 18.83 -6.13
CA ARG A 153 -6.73 18.81 -7.16
C ARG A 153 -6.39 17.94 -8.36
N PHE A 154 -5.16 18.02 -8.88
CA PHE A 154 -4.76 17.20 -10.01
C PHE A 154 -4.74 15.69 -9.69
N ASN A 155 -4.30 15.32 -8.50
CA ASN A 155 -4.30 13.91 -8.08
C ASN A 155 -5.72 13.40 -7.75
N GLN A 156 -6.59 14.26 -7.22
CA GLN A 156 -8.01 13.93 -7.07
C GLN A 156 -8.68 13.71 -8.43
N GLU A 157 -8.42 14.58 -9.41
CA GLU A 157 -8.94 14.44 -10.77
C GLU A 157 -8.44 13.15 -11.45
N LEU A 158 -7.14 12.82 -11.29
CA LEU A 158 -6.57 11.55 -11.74
C LEU A 158 -7.36 10.36 -11.19
N LEU A 159 -7.58 10.31 -9.89
CA LEU A 159 -8.32 9.22 -9.24
C LEU A 159 -9.77 9.13 -9.70
N VAL A 160 -10.48 10.27 -9.80
CA VAL A 160 -11.88 10.28 -10.27
C VAL A 160 -11.97 9.71 -11.68
N ASN A 161 -11.11 10.16 -12.59
CA ASN A 161 -11.12 9.69 -13.97
C ASN A 161 -10.65 8.23 -14.10
N PHE A 162 -9.66 7.82 -13.30
CA PHE A 162 -9.27 6.41 -13.19
C PHE A 162 -10.44 5.54 -12.75
N PHE A 163 -11.16 5.89 -11.68
CA PHE A 163 -12.29 5.10 -11.22
C PHE A 163 -13.39 4.98 -12.28
N LYS A 164 -13.69 6.08 -12.99
CA LYS A 164 -14.66 6.09 -14.10
C LYS A 164 -14.23 5.21 -15.27
N ALA A 165 -12.92 5.13 -15.55
CA ALA A 165 -12.38 4.27 -16.58
C ALA A 165 -12.40 2.79 -16.15
N ALA A 166 -11.81 2.49 -14.98
CA ALA A 166 -11.60 1.16 -14.46
C ALA A 166 -12.91 0.39 -14.17
N ILE A 167 -13.96 1.08 -13.72
CA ILE A 167 -15.25 0.43 -13.40
C ILE A 167 -15.87 -0.30 -14.60
N ASN A 168 -15.58 0.15 -15.83
CA ASN A 168 -16.08 -0.46 -17.07
C ASN A 168 -15.30 -1.71 -17.48
N LEU A 169 -14.11 -1.92 -16.90
CA LEU A 169 -13.28 -3.09 -17.12
C LEU A 169 -13.38 -4.11 -15.98
N LEU A 170 -14.23 -3.85 -15.00
CA LEU A 170 -14.33 -4.65 -13.79
C LEU A 170 -15.39 -5.74 -13.92
N ALA A 171 -15.07 -6.97 -13.55
CA ALA A 171 -16.02 -8.07 -13.49
C ALA A 171 -17.17 -7.79 -12.49
N ALA A 172 -18.25 -8.57 -12.55
CA ALA A 172 -19.44 -8.41 -11.68
C ALA A 172 -19.17 -8.65 -10.17
N SER A 173 -18.01 -9.21 -9.82
CA SER A 173 -17.55 -9.30 -8.42
C SER A 173 -16.10 -8.86 -8.29
N GLY A 174 -15.61 -8.13 -9.31
CA GLY A 174 -14.26 -7.63 -9.31
C GLY A 174 -14.07 -6.49 -8.31
N THR A 175 -12.83 -6.22 -7.95
CA THR A 175 -12.46 -5.14 -7.05
C THR A 175 -11.40 -4.22 -7.65
N ILE A 176 -11.47 -2.94 -7.28
CA ILE A 176 -10.43 -1.96 -7.55
C ILE A 176 -9.65 -1.75 -6.26
N VAL A 177 -8.33 -1.86 -6.31
CA VAL A 177 -7.44 -1.64 -5.18
C VAL A 177 -6.58 -0.41 -5.46
N VAL A 178 -6.63 0.57 -4.56
CA VAL A 178 -5.74 1.74 -4.65
C VAL A 178 -4.94 1.86 -3.36
N THR A 179 -3.63 1.98 -3.50
CA THR A 179 -2.70 2.13 -2.37
C THR A 179 -2.19 3.56 -2.30
N LEU A 180 -2.25 4.19 -1.12
CA LEU A 180 -1.75 5.54 -0.88
C LEU A 180 -0.89 5.56 0.39
N PHE A 181 0.05 6.50 0.48
CA PHE A 181 0.75 6.80 1.73
C PHE A 181 -0.21 7.39 2.78
N GLU A 182 0.01 7.07 4.05
CA GLU A 182 -0.77 7.60 5.19
C GLU A 182 -0.17 8.93 5.71
N ALA A 183 0.07 9.87 4.80
CA ALA A 183 0.59 11.20 5.13
C ALA A 183 0.10 12.24 4.13
N GLU A 184 0.19 13.53 4.50
CA GLU A 184 -0.06 14.60 3.55
C GLU A 184 0.96 14.58 2.39
N PRO A 185 0.55 14.97 1.17
CA PRO A 185 -0.79 15.46 0.82
C PRO A 185 -1.82 14.35 0.51
N TYR A 186 -1.43 13.07 0.54
CA TYR A 186 -2.29 11.94 0.13
C TYR A 186 -3.57 11.83 0.97
N THR A 187 -3.48 12.11 2.28
CA THR A 187 -4.64 12.13 3.17
C THR A 187 -5.66 13.20 2.79
N LEU A 188 -5.25 14.29 2.14
CA LEU A 188 -6.14 15.36 1.67
C LEU A 188 -6.94 14.96 0.43
N TRP A 189 -6.60 13.86 -0.25
CA TRP A 189 -7.26 13.48 -1.49
C TRP A 189 -8.64 12.89 -1.23
N ASN A 190 -8.88 12.36 -0.02
CA ASN A 190 -10.16 11.80 0.40
C ASN A 190 -10.71 10.72 -0.56
N ILE A 191 -9.85 9.72 -0.84
CA ILE A 191 -10.09 8.69 -1.88
C ILE A 191 -11.44 7.97 -1.75
N ARG A 192 -11.94 7.76 -0.53
CA ARG A 192 -13.23 7.10 -0.29
C ARG A 192 -14.39 7.89 -0.90
N ASP A 193 -14.35 9.21 -0.74
CA ASP A 193 -15.38 10.09 -1.28
C ASP A 193 -15.24 10.22 -2.79
N LEU A 194 -14.01 10.28 -3.32
CA LEU A 194 -13.79 10.27 -4.78
C LEU A 194 -14.37 9.00 -5.43
N ALA A 195 -14.07 7.83 -4.86
CA ALA A 195 -14.60 6.56 -5.36
C ALA A 195 -16.14 6.52 -5.30
N ARG A 196 -16.74 7.02 -4.22
CA ARG A 196 -18.20 7.09 -4.07
C ARG A 196 -18.87 7.92 -5.16
N HIS A 197 -18.29 9.07 -5.49
CA HIS A 197 -18.79 9.93 -6.58
C HIS A 197 -18.56 9.33 -7.97
N SER A 198 -17.68 8.33 -8.09
CA SER A 198 -17.44 7.56 -9.32
C SER A 198 -18.22 6.25 -9.40
N GLY A 199 -19.23 6.03 -8.54
CA GLY A 199 -20.11 4.86 -8.61
C GLY A 199 -19.60 3.60 -7.89
N LEU A 200 -18.54 3.74 -7.09
CA LEU A 200 -17.96 2.66 -6.29
C LEU A 200 -18.36 2.79 -4.82
N GLU A 201 -18.16 1.73 -4.06
CA GLU A 201 -18.22 1.75 -2.60
C GLU A 201 -16.99 1.08 -1.99
N VAL A 202 -16.62 1.52 -0.80
CA VAL A 202 -15.48 0.93 -0.09
C VAL A 202 -15.93 -0.36 0.58
N GLN A 203 -15.29 -1.47 0.21
CA GLN A 203 -15.49 -2.75 0.88
C GLN A 203 -14.68 -2.81 2.18
N ARG A 204 -13.37 -2.55 2.09
CA ARG A 204 -12.44 -2.60 3.22
C ARG A 204 -11.17 -1.80 2.94
N SER A 205 -10.30 -1.70 3.94
CA SER A 205 -8.94 -1.16 3.77
C SER A 205 -7.98 -1.86 4.72
N PHE A 206 -6.73 -2.01 4.32
CA PHE A 206 -5.70 -2.69 5.11
C PHE A 206 -4.34 -2.00 4.95
N LYS A 207 -3.44 -2.21 5.92
CA LYS A 207 -2.08 -1.68 5.85
C LYS A 207 -1.34 -2.38 4.70
N PHE A 208 -0.75 -1.58 3.80
CA PHE A 208 0.13 -2.10 2.77
C PHE A 208 1.49 -2.41 3.41
N LEU A 209 1.98 -3.63 3.21
CA LEU A 209 3.27 -4.08 3.72
C LEU A 209 4.15 -4.41 2.52
N ALA A 210 5.13 -3.55 2.24
CA ALA A 210 6.05 -3.76 1.12
C ALA A 210 6.79 -5.10 1.23
N ASP A 211 7.17 -5.52 2.44
CA ASP A 211 7.80 -6.82 2.73
C ASP A 211 6.97 -8.04 2.31
N ALA A 212 5.67 -7.88 2.05
CA ALA A 212 4.83 -8.95 1.50
C ALA A 212 5.08 -9.21 0.00
N TYR A 213 5.88 -8.35 -0.64
CA TYR A 213 6.22 -8.40 -2.06
C TYR A 213 7.75 -8.39 -2.19
N PRO A 214 8.42 -9.55 -1.99
CA PRO A 214 9.86 -9.66 -2.15
C PRO A 214 10.33 -9.10 -3.51
N GLY A 215 11.38 -8.28 -3.49
CA GLY A 215 11.91 -7.62 -4.68
C GLY A 215 11.18 -6.33 -5.11
N TYR A 216 10.03 -5.98 -4.50
CA TYR A 216 9.36 -4.72 -4.75
C TYR A 216 10.21 -3.52 -4.31
N SER A 217 10.29 -2.51 -5.17
CA SER A 217 10.90 -1.21 -4.87
C SER A 217 9.96 -0.08 -5.27
N HIS A 218 9.82 0.93 -4.41
CA HIS A 218 8.93 2.04 -4.72
C HIS A 218 9.57 2.99 -5.75
N ALA A 219 9.05 2.96 -6.97
CA ALA A 219 9.47 3.82 -8.07
C ALA A 219 8.71 5.17 -8.08
N ARG A 220 9.45 6.29 -8.20
CA ARG A 220 8.88 7.64 -8.34
C ARG A 220 8.64 7.97 -9.82
N THR A 221 7.71 8.90 -10.10
CA THR A 221 7.41 9.36 -11.48
C THR A 221 8.60 9.96 -12.26
N LEU A 222 9.66 10.34 -11.53
CA LEU A 222 10.90 10.89 -12.09
C LEU A 222 11.90 9.82 -12.52
N GLY A 223 11.68 8.55 -12.19
CA GLY A 223 12.67 7.50 -12.39
C GLY A 223 13.71 7.42 -11.27
N ASN A 224 14.80 6.72 -11.58
CA ASN A 224 16.02 6.65 -10.80
C ASN A 224 16.64 8.06 -10.75
N ILE A 225 16.86 8.60 -9.55
CA ILE A 225 17.47 9.92 -9.35
C ILE A 225 18.86 9.71 -8.75
N GLU A 226 19.91 10.10 -9.48
CA GLU A 226 21.28 10.13 -8.95
C GLU A 226 21.37 11.07 -7.74
N GLY A 227 21.90 10.56 -6.62
CA GLY A 227 21.98 11.34 -5.38
C GLY A 227 20.62 11.64 -4.74
N GLY A 228 19.53 10.96 -5.15
CA GLY A 228 18.14 11.17 -4.73
C GLY A 228 17.83 10.99 -3.24
N GLY A 229 18.85 10.85 -2.39
CA GLY A 229 18.77 10.70 -0.94
C GLY A 229 18.25 9.32 -0.54
N GLY A 230 18.46 8.94 0.73
CA GLY A 230 17.94 7.69 1.31
C GLY A 230 16.42 7.65 1.47
N TRP A 231 15.66 8.36 0.63
CA TRP A 231 14.20 8.32 0.63
C TRP A 231 13.75 7.00 0.01
N LYS A 232 13.05 6.21 0.81
CA LYS A 232 12.51 4.90 0.43
C LYS A 232 11.01 4.93 0.64
N GLY A 233 10.26 4.77 -0.45
CA GLY A 233 8.79 4.82 -0.38
C GLY A 233 8.24 3.61 0.38
N GLU A 234 8.88 2.45 0.21
CA GLU A 234 8.57 1.19 0.86
C GLU A 234 8.65 1.23 2.41
N ASP A 235 9.48 2.13 2.96
CA ASP A 235 9.61 2.33 4.41
C ASP A 235 8.49 3.21 5.00
N ARG A 236 7.64 3.81 4.15
CA ARG A 236 6.56 4.70 4.59
C ARG A 236 5.28 3.93 4.87
N GLU A 237 4.57 4.36 5.90
CA GLU A 237 3.23 3.85 6.20
C GLU A 237 2.28 4.11 5.01
N ALA A 238 1.62 3.05 4.56
CA ALA A 238 0.72 3.06 3.42
C ALA A 238 -0.52 2.19 3.67
N ARG A 239 -1.62 2.53 3.00
CA ARG A 239 -2.90 1.83 3.10
C ARG A 239 -3.46 1.54 1.72
N SER A 240 -3.89 0.31 1.54
CA SER A 240 -4.67 -0.13 0.38
C SER A 240 -6.16 -0.06 0.71
N TYR A 241 -6.93 0.48 -0.23
CA TYR A 241 -8.39 0.59 -0.17
C TYR A 241 -8.98 -0.29 -1.25
N VAL A 242 -9.91 -1.16 -0.87
CA VAL A 242 -10.61 -2.08 -1.77
C VAL A 242 -11.99 -1.51 -2.05
N PHE A 243 -12.28 -1.29 -3.33
CA PHE A 243 -13.54 -0.75 -3.82
C PHE A 243 -14.24 -1.79 -4.69
N GLN A 244 -15.58 -1.79 -4.65
CA GLN A 244 -16.44 -2.60 -5.50
C GLN A 244 -17.52 -1.72 -6.14
N LYS A 245 -18.22 -2.21 -7.17
CA LYS A 245 -19.37 -1.50 -7.74
C LYS A 245 -20.46 -1.34 -6.69
N LYS A 246 -21.08 -0.16 -6.65
CA LYS A 246 -22.15 0.13 -5.69
C LYS A 246 -23.34 -0.81 -5.91
N GLY A 247 -23.79 -1.47 -4.85
CA GLY A 247 -24.95 -2.36 -4.88
C GLY A 247 -24.65 -3.83 -5.22
N GLU A 248 -23.42 -4.16 -5.61
CA GLU A 248 -22.97 -5.55 -5.74
C GLU A 248 -22.34 -6.00 -4.41
N LYS A 249 -23.03 -6.84 -3.65
CA LYS A 249 -22.44 -7.46 -2.44
C LYS A 249 -21.47 -8.56 -2.87
N GLY A 250 -20.23 -8.21 -3.19
CA GLY A 250 -19.18 -9.19 -3.46
C GLY A 250 -18.98 -10.14 -2.27
N ALA A 251 -18.96 -11.45 -2.52
CA ALA A 251 -18.55 -12.42 -1.53
C ALA A 251 -17.08 -12.12 -1.14
N ILE A 252 -16.80 -12.02 0.15
CA ILE A 252 -15.44 -11.78 0.64
C ILE A 252 -14.62 -13.04 0.29
N LYS A 253 -13.76 -12.97 -0.74
CA LYS A 253 -12.73 -13.99 -0.99
C LYS A 253 -11.69 -13.88 0.14
N THR A 254 -11.94 -14.49 1.30
CA THR A 254 -10.93 -14.68 2.33
C THR A 254 -10.10 -15.91 1.96
N GLY A 255 -8.82 -15.74 1.67
CA GLY A 255 -7.87 -16.85 1.56
C GLY A 255 -7.84 -17.63 2.87
N HIS A 256 -8.49 -18.79 2.92
CA HIS A 256 -8.37 -19.74 4.02
C HIS A 256 -7.31 -20.78 3.64
N VAL A 257 -6.17 -20.71 4.30
CA VAL A 257 -5.23 -21.83 4.38
C VAL A 257 -5.90 -22.92 5.23
N ASN A 258 -6.14 -24.08 4.62
CA ASN A 258 -6.78 -25.23 5.28
C ASN A 258 -5.91 -25.76 6.44
N ALA A 259 -6.25 -25.42 7.68
CA ALA A 259 -5.79 -26.15 8.86
C ALA A 259 -6.63 -27.43 9.01
N LYS A 260 -6.08 -28.53 8.50
CA LYS A 260 -6.65 -29.88 8.59
C LYS A 260 -6.86 -30.25 10.06
N ARG A 261 -8.12 -30.39 10.50
CA ARG A 261 -8.49 -30.97 11.79
C ARG A 261 -8.04 -32.44 11.84
N LYS A 262 -7.09 -32.75 12.73
CA LYS A 262 -6.75 -34.12 13.11
C LYS A 262 -7.76 -34.57 14.18
N ARG A 263 -8.71 -35.43 13.80
CA ARG A 263 -9.61 -36.13 14.71
C ARG A 263 -8.79 -37.28 15.32
N GLN A 264 -8.65 -37.31 16.64
CA GLN A 264 -8.13 -38.48 17.36
C GLN A 264 -9.20 -39.57 17.31
N GLU A 265 -8.91 -40.64 16.56
CA GLU A 265 -9.38 -41.98 16.87
C GLU A 265 -8.37 -42.57 17.85
N MET A 266 -8.86 -43.09 18.98
CA MET A 266 -8.05 -43.82 19.95
C MET A 266 -8.69 -45.19 20.09
N ASP A 267 -7.86 -46.19 19.80
CA ASP A 267 -8.13 -47.62 19.63
C ASP A 267 -9.01 -48.25 20.71
N SER A 268 -9.89 -49.13 20.22
CA SER A 268 -10.24 -50.37 20.91
C SER A 268 -9.15 -51.39 20.65
N ASP A 269 -8.56 -51.98 21.69
CA ASP A 269 -8.10 -53.36 21.64
C ASP A 269 -8.30 -54.06 22.99
N ASN A 270 -8.82 -55.27 22.87
CA ASN A 270 -9.19 -56.22 23.90
C ASN A 270 -8.00 -56.67 24.76
N GLU A 271 -8.27 -57.12 25.98
CA GLU A 271 -7.80 -58.44 26.41
C GLU A 271 -8.62 -58.99 27.59
N ASP A 272 -9.04 -60.24 27.42
CA ASP A 272 -9.53 -61.21 28.41
C ASP A 272 -8.54 -61.37 29.58
N ASP A 273 -9.05 -61.56 30.81
CA ASP A 273 -8.91 -62.82 31.55
C ASP A 273 -9.47 -62.69 32.99
N ARG A 274 -10.48 -63.54 33.26
CA ARG A 274 -10.84 -64.20 34.55
C ARG A 274 -11.45 -63.39 35.71
#